data_AF-A0A2N8NF05-F1
#
_entry.id   AF-A0A2N8NF05-F1
#
_cell.length_a   1.000
_cell.length_b   1.000
_cell.length_c   1.000
_cell.angle_alpha   90.00
_cell.angle_beta   90.00
_cell.angle_gamma   90.00
#
_symmetry.space_group_name_H-M   'P 1'
#
loop_
_entity.id
_entity.type
_entity.pdbx_description
1 polymer ?
#
loop_
_entity_poly.entity_id
_entity_poly.type
_entity_poly.pdbx_seq_one_letter_code
_entity_poly.pdbx_strand_id
1 'polypeptide(L)'
;PPVDWPCCLLSIDYTNCRDLAVEVNTQLVMADITLRVAFSPAGETHNHAPAGVRNTALQMLDTVEKLHDALQGETLGDTVSALSRSRATMQTRSNRIIVFNLTYSTTFQEVK
;
A
#
# COMPACT_ATOMS: atom_id res chain seq x y z
N PRO A 1 21.44 -2.23 6.29
CA PRO A 1 21.48 -3.12 5.11
C PRO A 1 20.96 -2.40 3.85
N PRO A 2 21.60 -2.53 2.68
CA PRO A 2 20.98 -2.13 1.42
C PRO A 2 19.73 -2.99 1.19
N VAL A 3 18.65 -2.38 0.73
CA VAL A 3 17.40 -3.07 0.38
C VAL A 3 17.50 -3.62 -1.04
N ASP A 4 17.04 -4.85 -1.24
CA ASP A 4 16.88 -5.44 -2.57
C ASP A 4 15.66 -4.80 -3.27
N TRP A 5 15.79 -4.58 -4.58
CA TRP A 5 14.78 -3.90 -5.40
C TRP A 5 13.97 -4.90 -6.25
N PRO A 6 12.65 -4.71 -6.41
CA PRO A 6 11.81 -3.75 -5.70
C PRO A 6 11.67 -4.12 -4.23
N CYS A 7 11.55 -3.11 -3.37
CA CYS A 7 11.25 -3.30 -1.95
C CYS A 7 9.87 -2.74 -1.61
N CYS A 8 9.21 -3.33 -0.63
CA CYS A 8 7.97 -2.83 -0.09
C CYS A 8 8.08 -2.72 1.43
N LEU A 9 7.73 -1.56 1.98
CA LEU A 9 7.59 -1.36 3.42
C LEU A 9 6.11 -1.28 3.78
N LEU A 10 5.71 -2.04 4.80
CA LEU A 10 4.34 -2.03 5.33
C LEU A 10 4.30 -1.17 6.60
N SER A 11 3.29 -0.30 6.72
CA SER A 11 2.91 0.42 7.94
C SER A 11 1.45 0.13 8.24
N ILE A 12 1.10 -0.04 9.50
CA ILE A 12 -0.29 -0.19 9.95
C ILE A 12 -0.52 0.84 11.04
N ASP A 13 -1.52 1.69 10.83
CA ASP A 13 -1.86 2.79 11.72
C ASP A 13 -3.30 2.63 12.20
N TYR A 14 -3.51 2.50 13.50
CA TYR A 14 -4.86 2.46 14.08
C TYR A 14 -5.37 3.90 14.23
N THR A 15 -6.18 4.32 13.27
CA THR A 15 -6.60 5.73 13.12
C THR A 15 -7.77 6.08 14.03
N ASN A 16 -8.55 5.09 14.46
CA ASN A 16 -9.65 5.29 15.39
C ASN A 16 -9.92 3.99 16.17
N CYS A 17 -10.01 4.09 17.49
CA CYS A 17 -10.42 2.98 18.35
C CYS A 17 -11.60 3.46 19.20
N ARG A 18 -12.74 2.78 19.08
CA ARG A 18 -13.97 3.15 19.78
C ARG A 18 -14.50 1.98 20.60
N ASP A 19 -14.70 2.21 21.90
CA ASP A 19 -15.39 1.27 22.78
C ASP A 19 -16.85 1.08 22.36
N LEU A 20 -17.29 -0.17 22.29
CA LEU A 20 -18.68 -0.51 22.06
C LEU A 20 -19.40 -0.63 23.40
N ALA A 21 -20.39 0.23 23.63
CA ALA A 21 -21.13 0.30 24.90
C ALA A 21 -21.95 -0.98 25.21
N VAL A 22 -22.20 -1.83 24.21
CA VAL A 22 -23.06 -3.00 24.31
C VAL A 22 -22.28 -4.24 24.77
N GLU A 23 -20.97 -4.30 24.52
CA GLU A 23 -20.13 -5.47 24.78
C GLU A 23 -18.92 -5.07 25.63
N VAL A 24 -18.84 -5.60 26.85
CA VAL A 24 -17.72 -5.34 27.77
C VAL A 24 -16.41 -5.76 27.09
N ASN A 25 -15.40 -4.89 27.12
CA ASN A 25 -14.07 -5.09 26.54
C ASN A 25 -14.02 -5.29 25.01
N THR A 26 -15.02 -4.79 24.27
CA THR A 26 -14.98 -4.82 22.79
C THR A 26 -14.77 -3.43 22.21
N GLN A 27 -13.85 -3.33 21.25
CA GLN A 27 -13.54 -2.11 20.52
C GLN A 27 -13.76 -2.30 19.02
N LEU A 28 -14.30 -1.28 18.36
CA LEU A 28 -14.27 -1.15 16.91
C LEU A 28 -13.03 -0.33 16.53
N VAL A 29 -12.11 -0.95 15.80
CA VAL A 29 -10.86 -0.34 15.35
C VAL A 29 -10.96 -0.04 13.87
N MET A 30 -10.55 1.17 13.48
CA MET A 30 -10.26 1.55 12.11
C MET A 30 -8.75 1.57 11.92
N ALA A 31 -8.27 0.87 10.90
CA ALA A 31 -6.85 0.77 10.59
C ALA A 31 -6.56 1.17 9.14
N ASP A 32 -5.50 1.94 8.96
CA ASP A 32 -4.92 2.28 7.67
C ASP A 32 -3.64 1.47 7.46
N ILE A 33 -3.62 0.68 6.40
CA ILE A 33 -2.47 -0.12 5.98
C ILE A 33 -1.81 0.61 4.81
N THR A 34 -0.59 1.10 5.02
CA THR A 34 0.19 1.80 3.99
C THR A 34 1.32 0.92 3.47
N LEU A 35 1.24 0.55 2.19
CA LEU A 35 2.31 -0.09 1.43
C LEU A 35 3.14 0.98 0.73
N ARG A 36 4.42 1.04 1.06
CA ARG A 36 5.41 1.90 0.41
C ARG A 36 6.28 1.06 -0.50
N VAL A 37 5.88 0.96 -1.76
CA VAL A 37 6.57 0.18 -2.79
C VAL A 37 7.58 1.08 -3.44
N ALA A 38 8.86 0.77 -3.26
CA ALA A 38 9.95 1.54 -3.80
C ALA A 38 10.67 0.70 -4.85
N PHE A 39 11.03 1.36 -5.94
CA PHE A 39 11.71 0.76 -7.07
C PHE A 39 13.04 1.46 -7.31
N SER A 40 14.01 0.71 -7.84
CA SER A 40 15.27 1.30 -8.28
C SER A 40 15.00 2.38 -9.34
N PRO A 41 15.92 3.35 -9.51
CA PRO A 41 15.77 4.37 -10.54
C PRO A 41 15.64 3.73 -11.92
N ALA A 42 14.42 3.64 -12.44
CA ALA A 42 14.20 3.43 -13.85
C ALA A 42 14.60 4.72 -14.56
N GLY A 43 15.25 4.62 -15.73
CA GLY A 43 15.61 5.79 -16.52
C GLY A 43 14.40 6.61 -16.96
N GLU A 44 14.61 7.59 -17.84
CA GLU A 44 13.57 8.55 -18.21
C GLU A 44 12.34 7.87 -18.84
N THR A 45 11.13 8.29 -18.44
CA THR A 45 9.84 7.75 -18.94
C THR A 45 9.31 8.47 -20.18
N HIS A 46 10.05 9.45 -20.72
CA HIS A 46 9.59 10.24 -21.85
C HIS A 46 9.66 9.45 -23.17
N ASN A 47 8.83 9.84 -24.16
CA ASN A 47 8.75 9.16 -25.45
C ASN A 47 10.07 9.06 -26.24
N HIS A 48 11.06 9.88 -25.91
CA HIS A 48 12.40 9.85 -26.52
C HIS A 48 13.39 8.89 -25.82
N ALA A 49 12.94 8.18 -24.78
CA ALA A 49 13.78 7.25 -24.02
C ALA A 49 13.86 5.90 -24.74
N PRO A 50 15.00 5.18 -24.65
CA PRO A 50 15.15 3.87 -25.27
C PRO A 50 14.02 2.92 -24.82
N ALA A 51 13.44 2.17 -25.76
CA ALA A 51 12.26 1.33 -25.51
C ALA A 51 12.44 0.35 -24.32
N GLY A 52 13.67 -0.14 -24.09
CA GLY A 52 13.98 -0.98 -22.93
C GLY A 52 13.80 -0.27 -21.59
N VAL A 53 14.21 1.00 -21.49
CA VAL A 53 14.07 1.82 -20.27
C VAL A 53 12.60 2.15 -20.00
N ARG A 54 11.84 2.46 -21.06
CA ARG A 54 10.40 2.71 -20.96
C ARG A 54 9.64 1.46 -20.48
N ASN A 55 9.96 0.29 -21.02
CA ASN A 55 9.31 -0.96 -20.60
C ASN A 55 9.60 -1.29 -19.14
N THR A 56 10.83 -1.09 -18.66
CA THR A 56 11.17 -1.26 -17.24
C THR A 56 10.39 -0.28 -16.35
N ALA A 57 10.21 0.96 -16.80
CA ALA A 57 9.42 1.93 -16.05
C ALA A 57 7.93 1.59 -16.01
N LEU A 58 7.38 1.04 -17.10
CA LEU A 58 5.98 0.57 -17.15
C LEU A 58 5.74 -0.67 -16.28
N GLN A 59 6.72 -1.57 -16.16
CA GLN A 59 6.63 -2.74 -15.27
C GLN A 59 6.37 -2.38 -13.79
N MET A 60 6.79 -1.17 -13.37
CA MET A 60 6.52 -0.67 -12.03
C MET A 60 5.01 -0.45 -11.82
N LEU A 61 4.33 0.07 -12.85
CA LEU A 61 2.88 0.27 -12.85
C LEU A 61 2.15 -1.07 -12.83
N ASP A 62 2.57 -2.04 -13.65
CA ASP A 62 1.99 -3.40 -13.65
C ASP A 62 2.11 -4.05 -12.26
N THR A 63 3.22 -3.80 -11.55
CA THR A 63 3.43 -4.31 -10.20
C THR A 63 2.47 -3.66 -9.20
N VAL A 64 2.28 -2.34 -9.29
CA VAL A 64 1.35 -1.57 -8.45
C VAL A 64 -0.11 -1.97 -8.72
N GLU A 65 -0.44 -2.29 -9.97
CA GLU A 65 -1.76 -2.79 -10.36
C GLU A 65 -2.02 -4.19 -9.79
N LYS A 66 -1.06 -5.12 -9.91
CA LYS A 66 -1.18 -6.44 -9.25
C LYS A 66 -1.35 -6.34 -7.74
N LEU A 67 -0.65 -5.41 -7.09
CA LEU A 67 -0.85 -5.12 -5.67
C LEU A 67 -2.23 -4.51 -5.38
N HIS A 68 -2.82 -3.81 -6.34
CA HIS A 68 -4.19 -3.35 -6.22
C HIS A 68 -5.17 -4.51 -6.25
N ASP A 69 -5.10 -5.32 -7.29
CA ASP A 69 -6.02 -6.43 -7.53
C ASP A 69 -5.98 -7.44 -6.39
N ALA A 70 -4.81 -7.64 -5.78
CA ALA A 70 -4.64 -8.55 -4.64
C ALA A 70 -5.18 -7.98 -3.31
N LEU A 71 -5.28 -6.66 -3.15
CA LEU A 71 -5.65 -6.04 -1.87
C LEU A 71 -7.05 -5.45 -1.88
N GLN A 72 -7.53 -4.95 -3.01
CA GLN A 72 -8.82 -4.27 -3.07
C GLN A 72 -9.96 -5.28 -2.88
N GLY A 73 -10.79 -5.05 -1.88
CA GLY A 73 -11.91 -5.93 -1.56
C GLY A 73 -11.54 -7.17 -0.75
N GLU A 74 -10.25 -7.40 -0.49
CA GLU A 74 -9.79 -8.58 0.23
C GLU A 74 -10.12 -8.49 1.72
N THR A 75 -10.58 -9.60 2.30
CA THR A 75 -10.89 -9.72 3.73
C THR A 75 -9.80 -10.50 4.46
N LEU A 76 -9.18 -9.90 5.47
CA LEU A 76 -8.14 -10.55 6.28
C LEU A 76 -8.79 -11.36 7.42
N GLY A 77 -9.44 -12.46 7.07
CA GLY A 77 -10.25 -13.27 7.98
C GLY A 77 -11.68 -12.76 8.15
N ASP A 78 -12.46 -13.44 9.00
CA ASP A 78 -13.91 -13.23 9.08
C ASP A 78 -14.32 -11.97 9.86
N THR A 79 -13.41 -11.39 10.65
CA THR A 79 -13.69 -10.26 11.55
C THR A 79 -13.22 -8.92 10.99
N VAL A 80 -12.52 -8.93 9.86
CA VAL A 80 -11.93 -7.73 9.23
C VAL A 80 -12.75 -7.38 7.99
N SER A 81 -13.21 -6.13 7.93
CA SER A 81 -13.91 -5.63 6.75
C SER A 81 -12.98 -5.67 5.52
N ALA A 82 -13.58 -5.74 4.33
CA ALA A 82 -12.84 -5.71 3.08
C ALA A 82 -11.91 -4.48 3.01
N LEU A 83 -10.65 -4.70 2.64
CA LEU A 83 -9.68 -3.64 2.43
C LEU A 83 -10.16 -2.71 1.30
N SER A 84 -10.15 -1.41 1.55
CA SER A 84 -10.54 -0.42 0.55
C SER A 84 -9.45 0.63 0.37
N ARG A 85 -8.99 0.85 -0.87
CA ARG A 85 -7.98 1.86 -1.18
C ARG A 85 -8.50 3.26 -0.83
N SER A 86 -7.90 3.88 0.17
CA SER A 86 -8.20 5.26 0.58
C SER A 86 -7.26 6.28 -0.06
N ARG A 87 -6.04 5.87 -0.42
CA ARG A 87 -5.05 6.77 -1.05
C ARG A 87 -4.06 6.00 -1.92
N ALA A 88 -3.66 6.59 -3.04
CA ALA A 88 -2.52 6.15 -3.83
C ALA A 88 -1.74 7.37 -4.32
N THR A 89 -0.44 7.43 -4.02
CA THR A 89 0.44 8.56 -4.42
C THR A 89 1.76 8.04 -4.95
N MET A 90 2.28 8.70 -5.97
CA MET A 90 3.63 8.46 -6.49
C MET A 90 4.54 9.62 -6.08
N GLN A 91 5.73 9.30 -5.60
CA GLN A 91 6.74 10.26 -5.19
C GLN A 91 8.11 9.85 -5.75
N THR A 92 8.84 10.81 -6.30
CA THR A 92 10.24 10.62 -6.65
C THR A 92 11.10 11.15 -5.50
N ARG A 93 11.89 10.28 -4.88
CA ARG A 93 12.82 10.65 -3.79
C ARG A 93 14.20 11.02 -4.33
N SER A 94 15.10 11.40 -3.43
CA SER A 94 16.52 11.57 -3.74
C SER A 94 17.06 10.34 -4.48
N ASN A 95 18.04 10.57 -5.37
CA ASN A 95 18.62 9.55 -6.24
C ASN A 95 17.65 8.94 -7.27
N ARG A 96 16.55 9.63 -7.63
CA ARG A 96 15.58 9.21 -8.67
C ARG A 96 14.85 7.89 -8.35
N ILE A 97 14.80 7.51 -7.07
CA ILE A 97 14.01 6.36 -6.60
C ILE A 97 12.53 6.72 -6.71
N ILE A 98 11.74 5.86 -7.35
CA ILE A 98 10.29 6.03 -7.45
C ILE A 98 9.64 5.24 -6.33
N VAL A 99 8.77 5.90 -5.57
CA VAL A 99 8.04 5.31 -4.44
C VAL A 99 6.55 5.50 -4.65
N PHE A 100 5.79 4.41 -4.60
CA PHE A 100 4.34 4.42 -4.55
C PHE A 100 3.92 4.21 -3.10
N ASN A 101 3.17 5.15 -2.54
CA ASN A 101 2.49 4.97 -1.26
C ASN A 101 1.02 4.64 -1.54
N LEU A 102 0.63 3.40 -1.23
CA LEU A 102 -0.73 2.88 -1.38
C LEU A 102 -1.30 2.66 0.02
N THR A 103 -2.37 3.34 0.37
CA THR A 103 -3.05 3.20 1.66
C THR A 103 -4.41 2.55 1.46
N TYR A 104 -4.67 1.51 2.25
CA TYR A 104 -5.93 0.80 2.33
C TYR A 104 -6.48 0.92 3.74
N SER A 105 -7.76 1.28 3.83
CA SER A 105 -8.47 1.38 5.10
C SER A 105 -9.32 0.14 5.33
N THR A 106 -9.41 -0.29 6.57
CA THR A 106 -10.30 -1.36 7.02
C THR A 106 -10.75 -1.13 8.45
N THR A 107 -11.79 -1.84 8.86
CA THR A 107 -12.31 -1.88 10.21
C THR A 107 -12.40 -3.32 10.71
N PHE A 108 -12.19 -3.52 12.01
CA PHE A 108 -12.37 -4.82 12.67
C PHE A 108 -12.79 -4.64 14.12
N GLN A 109 -13.43 -5.66 14.68
CA GLN A 109 -13.71 -5.72 16.12
C GLN A 109 -12.55 -6.41 16.84
N GLU A 110 -12.04 -5.75 17.87
CA GLU A 110 -11.05 -6.30 18.80
C GLU A 110 -11.75 -6.61 20.12
N VAL A 111 -11.70 -7.87 20.55
CA VAL A 111 -12.27 -8.35 21.82
C VAL A 111 -11.11 -8.69 22.75
N LYS A 112 -11.16 -8.24 24.00
CA LYS A 112 -10.12 -8.46 25.00
C LYS A 112 -10.59 -9.28 26.20
#